data_AF-A0A836CHY7-F1
#
_entry.id   AF-A0A836CHY7-F1
#
_cell.length_a   1.000
_cell.length_b   1.000
_cell.length_c   1.000
_cell.angle_alpha   90.00
_cell.angle_beta   90.00
_cell.angle_gamma   90.00
#
_symmetry.space_group_name_H-M   'P 1'
#
loop_
_entity.id
_entity.type
_entity.pdbx_description
1 polymer ?
#
loop_
_entity_poly.entity_id
_entity_poly.type
_entity_poly.pdbx_seq_one_letter_code
_entity_poly.pdbx_strand_id
1 'polypeptide(L)'
;MYLHQDAYDTQGIVIADLSNLLISKKQANCIFQVLLQQFCSKEWNGDKPVHRKLVVFDEAHKYISNDGDGLAHEMLKVVRTMPHTGMRIVVSTQSPAELPHEMLALLSVMVVHRCNSHRVLHLLQQELGLSSADSALVPRLMPGQAMVYAGLADIKGNGERYCGPWYNVNVRRRLTRDGGVSVRHM
;
A
#
# COMPACT_ATOMS: atom_id res chain seq x y z
N MET A 1 -23.51 3.37 -8.90
CA MET A 1 -22.90 3.64 -10.22
C MET A 1 -23.64 4.83 -10.81
N TYR A 2 -23.14 6.04 -10.57
CA TYR A 2 -23.70 7.27 -11.17
C TYR A 2 -22.69 7.78 -12.19
N LEU A 3 -23.10 7.91 -13.44
CA LEU A 3 -22.33 8.48 -14.52
C LEU A 3 -22.94 9.84 -14.84
N HIS A 4 -22.19 10.91 -14.63
CA HIS A 4 -22.47 12.21 -15.23
C HIS A 4 -21.39 12.44 -16.29
N GLN A 5 -21.81 12.62 -17.54
CA GLN A 5 -20.95 13.04 -18.65
C GLN A 5 -20.78 14.56 -18.57
N ASP A 6 -19.54 15.01 -18.47
CA ASP A 6 -19.01 16.18 -19.17
C ASP A 6 -17.48 16.09 -19.17
N ALA A 7 -16.87 16.43 -20.30
CA ALA A 7 -15.57 15.97 -20.74
C ALA A 7 -14.36 16.70 -20.11
N TYR A 8 -13.59 15.94 -19.32
CA TYR A 8 -12.13 15.90 -19.34
C TYR A 8 -11.73 14.42 -19.37
N ASP A 9 -10.65 14.06 -20.06
CA ASP A 9 -10.11 12.69 -20.21
C ASP A 9 -9.53 12.14 -18.88
N THR A 10 -10.39 11.98 -17.88
CA THR A 10 -10.08 11.34 -16.60
C THR A 10 -10.57 9.91 -16.62
N GLN A 11 -9.68 9.01 -17.02
CA GLN A 11 -9.84 7.56 -16.90
C GLN A 11 -10.28 7.21 -15.47
N GLY A 12 -11.43 6.55 -15.36
CA GLY A 12 -12.24 6.54 -14.14
C GLY A 12 -11.59 5.89 -12.93
N ILE A 13 -11.89 6.46 -11.75
CA ILE A 13 -11.58 5.85 -10.46
C ILE A 13 -12.64 4.80 -10.15
N VAL A 14 -12.22 3.58 -9.81
CA VAL A 14 -13.10 2.52 -9.30
C VAL A 14 -12.89 2.42 -7.79
N ILE A 15 -13.96 2.62 -7.02
CA ILE A 15 -13.95 2.47 -5.56
C ILE A 15 -14.84 1.28 -5.21
N ALA A 16 -14.26 0.30 -4.52
CA ALA A 16 -14.97 -0.83 -3.95
C ALA A 16 -14.99 -0.69 -2.43
N ASP A 17 -16.16 -0.33 -1.87
CA ASP A 17 -16.35 -0.19 -0.43
C ASP A 17 -17.20 -1.36 0.10
N LEU A 18 -16.62 -2.12 1.03
CA LEU A 18 -17.27 -3.26 1.70
C LEU A 18 -17.54 -2.98 3.18
N SER A 19 -17.32 -1.75 3.68
CA SER A 19 -17.36 -1.41 5.11
C SER A 19 -18.75 -1.57 5.73
N ASN A 20 -19.80 -1.37 4.94
CA ASN A 20 -21.20 -1.43 5.40
C ASN A 20 -21.87 -2.78 5.14
N LEU A 21 -21.12 -3.77 4.69
CA LEU A 21 -21.63 -5.11 4.46
C LEU A 21 -21.28 -5.98 5.67
N LEU A 22 -22.28 -6.68 6.23
CA LEU A 22 -22.07 -7.72 7.24
C LEU A 22 -21.42 -8.97 6.61
N ILE A 23 -20.22 -8.79 6.04
CA ILE A 23 -19.44 -9.84 5.39
C ILE A 23 -18.28 -10.25 6.27
N SER A 24 -17.98 -11.55 6.27
CA SER A 24 -16.80 -12.10 6.91
C SER A 24 -15.52 -11.69 6.18
N LYS A 25 -14.38 -11.71 6.90
CA LYS A 25 -13.03 -11.53 6.34
C LYS A 25 -12.79 -12.42 5.10
N LYS A 26 -13.27 -13.67 5.13
CA LYS A 26 -13.18 -14.62 4.01
C LYS A 26 -14.01 -14.19 2.78
N GLN A 27 -15.22 -13.67 2.99
CA GLN A 27 -16.05 -13.16 1.90
C GLN A 27 -15.42 -11.90 1.27
N ALA A 28 -14.94 -10.97 2.09
CA ALA A 28 -14.23 -9.78 1.61
C ALA A 28 -12.99 -10.15 0.79
N ASN A 29 -12.19 -11.12 1.26
CA ASN A 29 -11.05 -11.66 0.55
C ASN A 29 -11.43 -12.14 -0.86
N CYS A 30 -12.46 -12.98 -0.97
CA CYS A 30 -12.95 -13.52 -2.24
C CYS A 30 -13.44 -12.41 -3.18
N ILE A 31 -14.21 -11.45 -2.68
CA ILE A 31 -14.71 -10.32 -3.48
C ILE A 31 -13.54 -9.51 -4.05
N PHE A 32 -12.58 -9.12 -3.20
CA PHE A 32 -11.42 -8.35 -3.66
C PHE A 32 -10.54 -9.16 -4.61
N GLN A 33 -10.41 -10.47 -4.42
CA GLN A 33 -9.67 -11.33 -5.35
C GLN A 33 -10.29 -11.29 -6.75
N VAL A 34 -11.61 -11.48 -6.85
CA VAL A 34 -12.33 -11.42 -8.14
C VAL A 34 -12.22 -10.03 -8.76
N LEU A 35 -12.38 -8.97 -7.97
CA LEU A 35 -12.22 -7.59 -8.46
C LEU A 35 -10.82 -7.32 -8.99
N LEU A 36 -9.78 -7.78 -8.30
CA LEU A 36 -8.40 -7.64 -8.75
C LEU A 36 -8.18 -8.38 -10.08
N GLN A 37 -8.64 -9.64 -10.20
CA GLN A 37 -8.52 -10.42 -11.42
C GLN A 37 -9.21 -9.72 -12.61
N GLN A 38 -10.42 -9.22 -12.41
CA GLN A 38 -11.17 -8.49 -13.43
C GLN A 38 -10.49 -7.16 -13.80
N PHE A 39 -9.91 -6.47 -12.81
CA PHE A 39 -9.21 -5.22 -13.05
C PHE A 39 -7.90 -5.45 -13.82
N CYS A 40 -7.19 -6.54 -13.53
CA CYS A 40 -5.99 -6.96 -14.26
C CYS A 40 -6.32 -7.31 -15.72
N SER A 41 -7.37 -8.10 -15.97
CA SER A 41 -7.70 -8.64 -17.30
C SER A 41 -8.29 -7.64 -18.27
N LYS A 42 -8.94 -6.57 -17.80
CA LYS A 42 -9.63 -5.62 -18.69
C LYS A 42 -8.67 -4.77 -19.52
N GLU A 43 -8.77 -4.88 -20.84
CA GLU A 43 -8.34 -3.84 -21.77
C GLU A 43 -9.40 -2.73 -21.78
N TRP A 44 -9.00 -1.46 -21.74
CA TRP A 44 -9.93 -0.33 -21.81
C TRP A 44 -10.07 0.09 -23.25
N ASN A 45 -11.31 0.09 -23.75
CA ASN A 45 -11.67 0.61 -25.06
C ASN A 45 -10.94 -0.03 -26.25
N GLY A 46 -10.84 -1.37 -26.29
CA GLY A 46 -10.72 -2.18 -27.52
C GLY A 46 -9.49 -2.01 -28.42
N ASP A 47 -8.70 -0.94 -28.30
CA ASP A 47 -7.64 -0.59 -29.25
C ASP A 47 -6.38 -0.03 -28.59
N LYS A 48 -6.36 0.15 -27.26
CA LYS A 48 -5.15 0.59 -26.54
C LYS A 48 -4.98 -0.16 -25.22
N PRO A 49 -3.79 -0.74 -24.95
CA PRO A 49 -3.51 -1.25 -23.63
C PRO A 49 -3.66 -0.12 -22.60
N VAL A 50 -4.34 -0.37 -21.49
CA VAL A 50 -4.28 0.55 -20.34
C VAL A 50 -2.90 0.44 -19.76
N HIS A 51 -2.03 1.34 -20.17
CA HIS A 51 -0.77 1.55 -19.50
C HIS A 51 -1.06 2.31 -18.19
N ARG A 52 -0.46 1.87 -17.08
CA ARG A 52 -0.43 2.59 -15.78
C ARG A 52 -1.68 2.47 -14.90
N LYS A 53 -2.18 1.25 -14.69
CA LYS A 53 -3.19 0.99 -13.66
C LYS A 53 -2.58 1.05 -12.26
N LEU A 54 -3.26 1.71 -11.32
CA LEU A 54 -2.93 1.72 -9.90
C LEU A 54 -4.04 1.03 -9.11
N VAL A 55 -3.69 0.00 -8.35
CA VAL A 55 -4.58 -0.65 -7.39
C VAL A 55 -4.18 -0.21 -5.98
N VAL A 56 -5.14 0.25 -5.19
CA VAL A 56 -4.90 0.68 -3.81
C VAL A 56 -5.75 -0.18 -2.87
N PHE A 57 -5.09 -0.83 -1.92
CA PHE A 57 -5.72 -1.60 -0.85
C PHE A 57 -5.59 -0.83 0.45
N ASP A 58 -6.70 -0.30 0.97
CA ASP A 58 -6.73 0.34 2.29
C ASP A 58 -7.17 -0.63 3.38
N GLU A 59 -6.61 -0.48 4.58
CA GLU A 59 -6.79 -1.38 5.73
C GLU A 59 -6.70 -2.88 5.37
N ALA A 60 -5.67 -3.24 4.62
CA ALA A 60 -5.56 -4.55 3.97
C ALA A 60 -5.61 -5.74 4.93
N HIS A 61 -5.19 -5.55 6.19
CA HIS A 61 -5.31 -6.56 7.24
C HIS A 61 -6.76 -7.00 7.54
N LYS A 62 -7.78 -6.20 7.17
CA LYS A 62 -9.19 -6.56 7.37
C LYS A 62 -9.67 -7.68 6.45
N TYR A 63 -9.01 -7.88 5.30
CA TYR A 63 -9.46 -8.83 4.27
C TYR A 63 -8.36 -9.73 3.71
N ILE A 64 -7.07 -9.44 3.93
CA ILE A 64 -5.97 -10.34 3.58
C ILE A 64 -5.76 -11.39 4.68
N SER A 65 -5.54 -12.62 4.27
CA SER A 65 -5.10 -13.75 5.10
C SER A 65 -3.69 -14.18 4.70
N ASN A 66 -2.92 -14.68 5.67
CA ASN A 66 -1.55 -15.17 5.45
C ASN A 66 -1.52 -16.68 5.13
N ASP A 67 -2.65 -17.25 4.69
CA ASP A 67 -2.78 -18.65 4.31
C ASP A 67 -2.26 -18.95 2.89
N GLY A 68 -1.76 -17.92 2.18
CA GLY A 68 -1.11 -18.08 0.87
C GLY A 68 -2.10 -18.25 -0.30
N ASP A 69 -3.40 -18.26 -0.03
CA ASP A 69 -4.47 -18.39 -1.02
C ASP A 69 -5.27 -17.10 -1.16
N GLY A 70 -6.22 -17.09 -2.11
CA GLY A 70 -7.18 -16.01 -2.28
C GLY A 70 -6.55 -14.70 -2.79
N LEU A 71 -6.92 -13.58 -2.15
CA LEU A 71 -6.44 -12.25 -2.54
C LEU A 71 -4.92 -12.10 -2.43
N ALA A 72 -4.29 -12.66 -1.40
CA ALA A 72 -2.84 -12.58 -1.18
C ALA A 72 -2.06 -13.16 -2.36
N HIS A 73 -2.45 -14.34 -2.82
CA HIS A 73 -1.87 -15.01 -3.99
C HIS A 73 -2.02 -14.16 -5.26
N GLU A 74 -3.21 -13.60 -5.47
CA GLU A 74 -3.47 -12.78 -6.64
C GLU A 74 -2.66 -11.48 -6.62
N MET A 75 -2.54 -10.82 -5.45
CA MET A 75 -1.67 -9.66 -5.29
C MET A 75 -0.21 -10.00 -5.62
N LEU A 76 0.30 -11.16 -5.17
CA LEU A 76 1.66 -11.60 -5.49
C LEU A 76 1.87 -11.82 -6.99
N LYS A 77 0.90 -12.42 -7.70
CA LYS A 77 0.96 -12.52 -9.17
C LYS A 77 1.07 -11.15 -9.84
N VAL A 78 0.29 -10.18 -9.38
CA VAL A 78 0.35 -8.82 -9.90
C VAL A 78 1.70 -8.18 -9.61
N VAL A 79 2.18 -8.25 -8.36
CA VAL A 79 3.51 -7.73 -7.95
C VAL A 79 4.62 -8.29 -8.82
N ARG A 80 4.66 -9.61 -9.04
CA ARG A 80 5.67 -10.26 -9.88
C ARG A 80 5.61 -9.83 -11.36
N THR A 81 4.46 -9.39 -11.85
CA THR A 81 4.26 -9.00 -13.26
C THR A 81 4.27 -7.49 -13.51
N MET A 82 4.29 -6.66 -12.46
CA MET A 82 4.31 -5.19 -12.53
C MET A 82 5.33 -4.57 -13.50
N PRO A 83 6.56 -5.10 -13.66
CA PRO A 83 7.53 -4.54 -14.62
C PRO A 83 7.04 -4.62 -16.07
N HIS A 84 6.17 -5.57 -16.39
CA HIS A 84 5.71 -5.86 -17.76
C HIS A 84 4.28 -5.39 -18.02
N THR A 85 3.44 -5.35 -16.98
CA THR A 85 2.01 -5.01 -17.12
C THR A 85 1.71 -3.52 -16.98
N GLY A 86 2.69 -2.73 -16.52
CA GLY A 86 2.47 -1.33 -16.19
C GLY A 86 1.51 -1.12 -15.01
N MET A 87 1.24 -2.17 -14.22
CA MET A 87 0.41 -2.09 -13.02
C MET A 87 1.25 -1.73 -11.80
N ARG A 88 0.64 -1.07 -10.81
CA ARG A 88 1.21 -0.80 -9.50
C ARG A 88 0.19 -1.14 -8.41
N ILE A 89 0.67 -1.64 -7.28
CA ILE A 89 -0.15 -1.88 -6.08
C ILE A 89 0.40 -0.99 -4.96
N VAL A 90 -0.50 -0.33 -4.25
CA VAL A 90 -0.23 0.34 -2.98
C VAL A 90 -1.06 -0.35 -1.92
N VAL A 91 -0.43 -0.65 -0.79
CA VAL A 91 -1.08 -1.31 0.36
C VAL A 91 -0.91 -0.43 1.59
N SER A 92 -2.02 -0.11 2.24
CA SER A 92 -2.10 0.54 3.55
C SER A 92 -2.55 -0.48 4.59
N THR A 93 -1.82 -0.59 5.69
CA THR A 93 -2.15 -1.53 6.77
C THR A 93 -1.50 -1.14 8.09
N GLN A 94 -2.21 -1.40 9.20
CA GLN A 94 -1.70 -1.28 10.56
C GLN A 94 -0.99 -2.57 11.05
N SER A 95 -1.24 -3.70 10.36
CA SER A 95 -0.66 -5.01 10.66
C SER A 95 0.14 -5.53 9.46
N PRO A 96 1.32 -4.95 9.14
CA PRO A 96 2.13 -5.42 8.00
C PRO A 96 2.58 -6.87 8.16
N ALA A 97 2.64 -7.39 9.39
CA ALA A 97 2.96 -8.78 9.67
C ALA A 97 1.81 -9.78 9.35
N GLU A 98 0.65 -9.29 8.90
CA GLU A 98 -0.42 -10.11 8.32
C GLU A 98 -0.30 -10.23 6.80
N LEU A 99 0.56 -9.45 6.16
CA LEU A 99 0.84 -9.59 4.73
C LEU A 99 1.76 -10.80 4.48
N PRO A 100 1.63 -11.46 3.32
CA PRO A 100 2.57 -12.50 2.91
C PRO A 100 4.01 -12.01 2.95
N HIS A 101 4.91 -12.83 3.50
CA HIS A 101 6.35 -12.52 3.60
C HIS A 101 6.95 -12.14 2.25
N GLU A 102 6.56 -12.85 1.19
CA GLU A 102 7.05 -12.57 -0.16
C GLU A 102 6.68 -11.17 -0.66
N MET A 103 5.55 -10.60 -0.22
CA MET A 103 5.21 -9.22 -0.58
C MET A 103 6.23 -8.23 0.01
N LEU A 104 6.79 -8.52 1.19
CA LEU A 104 7.83 -7.70 1.79
C LEU A 104 9.14 -7.83 1.01
N ALA A 105 9.49 -9.04 0.57
CA ALA A 105 10.70 -9.28 -0.23
C ALA A 105 10.66 -8.54 -1.59
N LEU A 106 9.47 -8.37 -2.18
CA LEU A 106 9.27 -7.69 -3.47
C LEU A 106 8.96 -6.19 -3.32
N LEU A 107 8.99 -5.65 -2.10
CA LEU A 107 8.60 -4.27 -1.85
C LEU A 107 9.66 -3.30 -2.40
N SER A 108 9.21 -2.30 -3.15
CA SER A 108 10.10 -1.27 -3.70
C SER A 108 10.23 -0.06 -2.78
N VAL A 109 9.12 0.35 -2.16
CA VAL A 109 9.03 1.48 -1.25
C VAL A 109 8.07 1.13 -0.11
N MET A 110 8.44 1.46 1.13
CA MET A 110 7.56 1.40 2.30
C MET A 110 7.64 2.70 3.08
N VAL A 111 6.48 3.22 3.48
CA VAL A 111 6.38 4.42 4.33
C VAL A 111 5.88 3.99 5.70
N VAL A 112 6.71 4.14 6.72
CA VAL A 112 6.44 3.75 8.10
C VAL A 112 6.24 5.01 8.93
N HIS A 113 4.99 5.26 9.33
CA HIS A 113 4.69 6.27 10.34
C HIS A 113 4.96 5.74 11.75
N ARG A 114 4.67 6.56 12.77
CA ARG A 114 4.81 6.16 14.17
C ARG A 114 4.14 4.80 14.44
N CYS A 115 4.93 3.85 14.93
CA CYS A 115 4.47 2.52 15.29
C CYS A 115 5.16 2.09 16.59
N ASN A 116 4.39 1.52 17.53
CA ASN A 116 4.91 1.00 18.80
C ASN A 116 4.91 -0.54 18.86
N SER A 117 4.56 -1.21 17.75
CA SER A 117 4.45 -2.67 17.73
C SER A 117 5.82 -3.31 17.64
N HIS A 118 6.23 -4.02 18.70
CA HIS A 118 7.48 -4.79 18.70
C HIS A 118 7.55 -5.79 17.55
N ARG A 119 6.43 -6.44 17.21
CA ARG A 119 6.36 -7.38 16.08
C ARG A 119 6.65 -6.70 14.76
N VAL A 120 6.13 -5.49 14.55
CA VAL A 120 6.40 -4.72 13.32
C VAL A 120 7.85 -4.26 13.29
N LEU A 121 8.36 -3.67 14.37
CA LEU A 121 9.76 -3.23 14.43
C LEU A 121 10.73 -4.38 14.16
N HIS A 122 10.49 -5.54 14.77
CA HIS A 122 11.30 -6.73 14.54
C HIS A 122 11.26 -7.18 13.07
N LEU A 123 10.06 -7.19 12.45
CA LEU A 123 9.91 -7.47 11.02
C LEU A 123 10.73 -6.51 10.15
N LEU A 124 10.68 -5.19 10.42
CA LEU A 124 11.45 -4.20 9.66
C LEU A 124 12.97 -4.40 9.83
N GLN A 125 13.43 -4.81 11.01
CA GLN A 125 14.84 -5.10 11.26
C GLN A 125 15.31 -6.36 10.52
N GLN A 126 14.53 -7.44 10.58
CA GLN A 126 14.89 -8.73 9.99
C GLN A 126 14.79 -8.72 8.47
N GLU A 127 13.71 -8.18 7.91
CA GLU A 127 13.40 -8.31 6.47
C GLU A 127 13.94 -7.16 5.64
N LEU A 128 14.05 -5.96 6.23
CA LEU A 128 14.36 -4.73 5.51
C LEU A 128 15.64 -4.05 6.03
N GLY A 129 16.38 -4.69 6.94
CA GLY A 129 17.65 -4.18 7.45
C GLY A 129 17.54 -2.85 8.18
N LEU A 130 16.41 -2.57 8.85
CA LEU A 130 16.27 -1.38 9.69
C LEU A 130 17.29 -1.45 10.83
N SER A 131 18.10 -0.41 11.01
CA SER A 131 19.10 -0.39 12.08
C SER A 131 18.45 -0.34 13.46
N SER A 132 19.15 -0.79 14.51
CA SER A 132 18.64 -0.68 15.90
C SER A 132 18.41 0.77 16.33
N ALA A 133 19.21 1.70 15.81
CA ALA A 133 19.04 3.13 16.07
C ALA A 133 17.74 3.67 15.42
N ASP A 134 17.48 3.30 14.16
CA ASP A 134 16.28 3.70 13.44
C ASP A 134 15.02 3.01 13.98
N SER A 135 15.14 1.75 14.39
CA SER A 135 14.07 1.01 15.08
C SER A 135 13.64 1.72 16.38
N ALA A 136 14.60 2.28 17.14
CA ALA A 136 14.31 3.08 18.33
C ALA A 136 13.70 4.46 18.01
N LEU A 137 13.88 4.96 16.79
CA LEU A 137 13.31 6.23 16.32
C LEU A 137 11.83 6.09 15.93
N VAL A 138 11.43 4.98 15.31
CA VAL A 138 10.06 4.78 14.78
C VAL A 138 8.95 5.04 15.82
N PRO A 139 9.03 4.56 17.09
CA PRO A 139 8.03 4.87 18.12
C PRO A 139 7.95 6.36 18.51
N ARG A 140 9.01 7.12 18.24
CA ARG A 140 9.19 8.54 18.61
C ARG A 140 8.83 9.51 17.49
N LEU A 141 8.49 9.01 16.30
CA LEU A 141 8.06 9.84 15.18
C LEU A 141 6.84 10.69 15.56
N MET A 142 6.89 11.97 15.21
CA MET A 142 5.79 12.90 15.41
C MET A 142 4.79 12.85 14.23
N PRO A 143 3.54 13.30 14.41
CA PRO A 143 2.64 13.50 13.29
C PRO A 143 3.29 14.35 12.19
N GLY A 144 3.26 13.86 10.95
CA GLY A 144 3.98 14.48 9.82
C GLY A 144 5.42 14.00 9.64
N GLN A 145 5.89 13.01 10.41
CA GLN A 145 7.16 12.33 10.18
C GLN A 145 6.93 10.87 9.75
N ALA A 146 7.88 10.33 9.00
CA ALA A 146 7.92 8.93 8.62
C ALA A 146 9.35 8.44 8.40
N MET A 147 9.56 7.14 8.59
CA MET A 147 10.70 6.43 8.04
C MET A 147 10.30 5.84 6.69
N VAL A 148 11.08 6.09 5.65
CA VAL A 148 10.85 5.55 4.31
C VAL A 148 11.93 4.54 3.98
N TYR A 149 11.53 3.32 3.67
CA TYR A 149 12.38 2.35 3.00
C TYR A 149 12.25 2.54 1.49
N ALA A 150 13.38 2.57 0.79
CA ALA A 150 13.44 2.56 -0.66
C ALA A 150 14.68 1.75 -1.11
N GLY A 151 14.53 0.43 -1.17
CA GLY A 151 15.64 -0.52 -1.38
C GLY A 151 16.36 -0.41 -2.72
N LEU A 152 15.71 0.17 -3.74
CA LEU A 152 16.27 0.35 -5.09
C LEU A 152 16.53 1.82 -5.44
N ALA A 153 16.24 2.77 -4.54
CA ALA A 153 16.35 4.18 -4.84
C ALA A 153 17.75 4.73 -4.55
N ASP A 154 18.34 5.39 -5.54
CA ASP A 154 19.51 6.26 -5.35
C ASP A 154 19.00 7.70 -5.17
N ILE A 155 18.81 8.11 -3.92
CA ILE A 155 18.26 9.44 -3.60
C ILE A 155 19.39 10.46 -3.61
N LYS A 156 19.29 11.42 -4.54
CA LYS A 156 20.13 12.62 -4.57
C LYS A 156 19.32 13.82 -4.10
N GLY A 157 19.81 14.54 -3.10
CA GLY A 157 19.20 15.77 -2.61
C GLY A 157 20.26 16.78 -2.18
N ASN A 158 20.07 18.05 -2.54
CA ASN A 158 21.00 19.16 -2.23
C ASN A 158 22.48 18.89 -2.59
N GLY A 159 22.74 18.09 -3.65
CA GLY A 159 24.10 17.73 -4.06
C GLY A 159 24.72 16.57 -3.27
N GLU A 160 24.02 16.06 -2.24
CA GLU A 160 24.43 14.90 -1.46
C GLU A 160 23.75 13.63 -1.99
N ARG A 161 24.48 12.51 -1.89
CA ARG A 161 23.96 11.17 -2.16
C ARG A 161 23.64 10.53 -0.82
N TYR A 162 22.37 10.23 -0.58
CA TYR A 162 21.99 9.51 0.61
C TYR A 162 22.23 8.02 0.39
N CYS A 163 23.01 7.40 1.29
CA CYS A 163 23.38 5.99 1.20
C CYS A 163 22.54 5.15 2.16
N GLY A 164 22.08 4.00 1.68
CA GLY A 164 21.31 3.05 2.47
C GLY A 164 19.82 3.06 2.13
N PRO A 165 19.06 2.03 2.55
CA PRO A 165 17.69 1.87 2.11
C PRO A 165 16.67 2.66 2.94
N TRP A 166 17.06 3.20 4.11
CA TRP A 166 16.16 3.87 5.06
C TRP A 166 16.42 5.37 5.17
N TYR A 167 15.34 6.16 5.17
CA TYR A 167 15.39 7.61 5.19
C TYR A 167 14.37 8.18 6.16
N ASN A 168 14.79 9.09 7.03
CA ASN A 168 13.87 9.88 7.86
C ASN A 168 13.35 11.07 7.05
N VAL A 169 12.03 11.16 6.88
CA VAL A 169 11.40 12.19 6.05
C VAL A 169 10.29 12.92 6.78
N ASN A 170 10.12 14.19 6.41
CA ASN A 170 8.94 14.96 6.76
C ASN A 170 7.87 14.74 5.68
N VAL A 171 6.72 14.22 6.11
CA VAL A 171 5.53 14.03 5.27
C VAL A 171 4.67 15.27 5.40
N ARG A 172 4.28 15.86 4.27
CA ARG A 172 3.39 17.04 4.25
C ARG A 172 2.10 16.75 5.03
N ARG A 173 1.51 17.82 5.58
CA ARG A 173 0.20 17.76 6.26
C ARG A 173 -0.85 17.14 5.33
N ARG A 174 -1.77 16.37 5.94
CA ARG A 174 -2.87 15.70 5.23
C ARG A 174 -3.71 16.71 4.45
N LEU A 175 -4.11 16.33 3.23
CA LEU A 175 -5.02 17.10 2.37
C LEU A 175 -6.51 16.87 2.72
N THR A 176 -6.81 16.41 3.94
CA THR A 176 -8.18 16.09 4.35
C THR A 176 -8.79 17.27 5.11
N ARG A 177 -10.08 17.55 4.86
CA ARG A 177 -10.83 18.66 5.48
C ARG A 177 -10.85 18.58 7.02
N ASP A 178 -10.77 17.37 7.57
CA ASP A 178 -10.79 17.09 9.01
C ASP A 178 -9.40 17.18 9.68
N GLY A 179 -8.33 17.45 8.94
CA GLY A 179 -6.98 17.55 9.48
C GLY A 179 -6.43 16.25 10.12
N GLY A 180 -7.10 15.11 9.93
CA GLY A 180 -6.71 13.83 10.54
C GLY A 180 -7.22 13.60 11.95
N VAL A 181 -8.27 14.31 12.39
CA VAL A 181 -8.98 14.01 13.63
C VAL A 181 -9.74 12.69 13.46
N SER A 182 -9.36 11.65 14.19
CA SER A 182 -10.21 10.45 14.32
C SER A 182 -11.52 10.87 14.98
N VAL A 183 -12.64 10.65 14.29
CA VAL A 183 -13.97 10.81 14.88
C VAL A 183 -14.04 9.85 16.07
N ARG A 184 -13.91 10.39 17.28
CA ARG A 184 -14.22 9.64 18.50
C ARG A 184 -15.74 9.60 18.58
N HIS A 185 -16.33 8.46 18.27
CA HIS A 185 -17.70 8.20 18.71
C HIS A 185 -17.68 8.23 20.25
N MET A 186 -18.31 9.25 20.82
CA MET A 186 -18.77 9.26 22.21
C MET A 186 -20.08 8.47 22.30
#